data_AF-A0A6I9PME6-F1
#
_entry.id   AF-A0A6I9PME6-F1
#
_cell.length_a   1.000
_cell.length_b   1.000
_cell.length_c   1.000
_cell.angle_alpha   90.00
_cell.angle_beta   90.00
_cell.angle_gamma   90.00
#
_symmetry.space_group_name_H-M   'P 1'
#
loop_
_entity.id
_entity.type
_entity.pdbx_description
1 polymer ?
#
loop_
_entity_poly.entity_id
_entity_poly.type
_entity_poly.pdbx_seq_one_letter_code
_entity_poly.pdbx_strand_id
1 'polypeptide(L)'
;MRLVLPNPGLDLRIPSYEDLDRMDKEEDDRPKWDNKAQYILTCVGFCIGLGNVWRFPYLCQSHGGGAFLIPYLILMVLEGMPLLLLEFAIGQRLRKGSVGVWRSINPYLTGVGIASMLVSLLVGLYYNTLVAWIIWYLFNSFQNPLPWTQCPLNENGTGFVAECEQSSTVDYYFYRVTLSSTTSIADSGGINWPIVLCLLTAWTIVAICCIRGISTAGKHVVTAILLT
;
A
#
# COMPACT_ATOMS: atom_id res chain seq x y z
N MET A 1 -1.65 36.58 -10.47
CA MET A 1 -0.27 37.01 -10.17
C MET A 1 0.59 35.75 -10.08
N ARG A 2 1.52 35.50 -11.01
CA ARG A 2 2.32 34.28 -11.03
C ARG A 2 3.54 34.51 -10.13
N LEU A 3 3.51 34.03 -8.89
CA LEU A 3 4.65 34.15 -7.97
C LEU A 3 5.75 33.17 -8.45
N VAL A 4 6.71 33.66 -9.22
CA VAL A 4 7.86 32.88 -9.68
C VAL A 4 9.06 33.26 -8.82
N LEU A 5 9.48 32.36 -7.94
CA LEU A 5 10.67 32.56 -7.13
C LEU A 5 11.91 32.38 -8.01
N PRO A 6 12.89 33.30 -7.97
CA PRO A 6 14.14 33.13 -8.69
C PRO A 6 14.91 31.94 -8.11
N ASN A 7 15.32 31.01 -8.98
CA ASN A 7 15.99 29.77 -8.59
C ASN A 7 17.33 29.64 -9.33
N PRO A 8 18.40 30.28 -8.82
CA PRO A 8 19.68 30.35 -9.52
C PRO A 8 20.30 28.96 -9.70
N GLY A 9 20.96 28.74 -10.84
CA GLY A 9 21.65 27.49 -11.15
C GLY A 9 20.72 26.28 -11.33
N LEU A 10 19.44 26.51 -11.69
CA LEU A 10 18.51 25.42 -12.01
C LEU A 10 18.95 24.64 -13.26
N ASP A 11 19.34 25.35 -14.32
CA ASP A 11 19.74 24.75 -15.61
C ASP A 11 20.99 23.87 -15.49
N LEU A 12 21.84 24.11 -14.49
CA LEU A 12 22.99 23.27 -14.18
C LEU A 12 22.63 21.99 -13.41
N ARG A 13 21.43 21.93 -12.80
CA ARG A 13 20.97 20.82 -11.94
C ARG A 13 20.03 19.85 -12.65
N ILE A 14 19.30 20.33 -13.66
CA ILE A 14 18.36 19.53 -14.45
C ILE A 14 18.97 19.25 -15.83
N PRO A 15 18.71 18.06 -16.41
CA PRO A 15 19.21 17.75 -17.75
C PRO A 15 18.56 18.67 -18.79
N SER A 16 19.37 19.22 -19.69
CA SER A 16 18.88 19.95 -20.86
C SER A 16 18.20 19.00 -21.86
N TYR A 17 17.53 19.53 -22.87
CA TYR A 17 16.94 18.68 -23.92
C TYR A 17 18.01 17.92 -24.73
N GLU A 18 19.15 18.55 -24.99
CA GLU A 18 20.28 17.91 -25.65
C GLU A 18 20.86 16.77 -24.79
N ASP A 19 20.92 16.96 -23.47
CA ASP A 19 21.35 15.89 -22.56
C ASP A 19 20.38 14.70 -22.57
N LEU A 20 19.07 14.96 -22.64
CA LEU A 20 18.07 13.89 -22.75
C LEU A 20 18.23 13.09 -24.05
N ASP A 21 18.44 13.76 -25.18
CA ASP A 21 18.64 13.10 -26.47
C ASP A 21 19.93 12.26 -26.49
N ARG A 22 20.97 12.69 -25.77
CA ARG A 22 22.20 11.91 -25.57
C ARG A 22 21.95 10.70 -24.68
N MET A 23 21.26 10.88 -23.56
CA MET A 23 20.88 9.80 -22.64
C MET A 23 19.96 8.75 -23.28
N ASP A 24 19.21 9.10 -24.33
CA ASP A 24 18.39 8.15 -25.09
C ASP A 24 19.19 7.33 -26.09
N LYS A 25 20.32 7.88 -26.58
CA LYS A 25 21.24 7.20 -27.50
C LYS A 25 22.26 6.35 -26.76
N GLU A 26 22.69 6.78 -25.58
CA GLU A 26 23.53 6.00 -24.69
C GLU A 26 22.64 4.94 -24.00
N GLU A 27 22.98 3.65 -24.10
CA GLU A 27 22.28 2.60 -23.34
C GLU A 27 22.58 2.81 -21.84
N ASP A 28 21.74 3.60 -21.18
CA ASP A 28 21.79 3.83 -19.73
C ASP A 28 21.55 2.49 -18.99
N ASP A 29 22.35 2.21 -17.96
CA ASP A 29 22.31 1.01 -17.09
C ASP A 29 21.01 0.89 -16.27
N ARG A 30 20.03 1.76 -16.54
CA ARG A 30 18.76 1.81 -15.83
C ARG A 30 17.82 0.70 -16.27
N PRO A 31 17.10 0.08 -15.32
CA PRO A 31 16.09 -0.90 -15.65
C PRO A 31 14.96 -0.25 -16.46
N LYS A 32 14.63 -0.88 -17.59
CA LYS A 32 13.52 -0.51 -18.47
C LYS A 32 12.35 -1.49 -18.28
N TRP A 33 11.14 -1.05 -18.60
CA TRP A 33 9.97 -1.93 -18.63
C TRP A 33 9.97 -2.75 -19.91
N ASP A 34 9.58 -4.04 -19.82
CA ASP A 34 9.53 -4.92 -20.99
C ASP A 34 8.42 -4.48 -21.97
N ASN A 35 7.30 -3.95 -21.44
CA ASN A 35 6.18 -3.47 -22.24
C ASN A 35 5.46 -2.29 -21.56
N LYS A 36 4.86 -1.40 -22.35
CA LYS A 36 4.00 -0.30 -21.88
C LYS A 36 2.81 -0.80 -21.06
N ALA A 37 2.25 -1.96 -21.41
CA ALA A 37 1.16 -2.57 -20.65
C ALA A 37 1.59 -2.94 -19.23
N GLN A 38 2.81 -3.48 -19.04
CA GLN A 38 3.36 -3.83 -17.73
C GLN A 38 3.50 -2.57 -16.84
N TYR A 39 3.95 -1.46 -17.42
CA TYR A 39 4.03 -0.18 -16.72
C TYR A 39 2.65 0.32 -16.28
N ILE A 40 1.68 0.40 -17.19
CA ILE A 40 0.32 0.88 -16.88
C ILE A 40 -0.33 0.00 -15.81
N LEU A 41 -0.23 -1.32 -15.96
CA LEU A 41 -0.85 -2.27 -15.04
C LEU A 41 -0.20 -2.20 -13.65
N THR A 42 1.11 -1.95 -13.57
CA THR A 42 1.79 -1.71 -12.29
C THR A 42 1.28 -0.43 -11.62
N CYS A 43 1.11 0.66 -12.37
CA CYS A 43 0.56 1.91 -11.84
C CYS A 43 -0.89 1.73 -11.36
N VAL A 44 -1.74 1.04 -12.13
CA VAL A 44 -3.13 0.77 -11.74
C VAL A 44 -3.18 -0.11 -10.49
N GLY A 45 -2.35 -1.18 -10.44
CA GLY A 45 -2.23 -2.04 -9.26
C GLY A 45 -1.81 -1.29 -8.00
N PHE A 46 -0.90 -0.32 -8.14
CA PHE A 46 -0.51 0.54 -7.02
C PHE A 46 -1.65 1.44 -6.52
N CYS A 47 -2.51 1.92 -7.43
CA CYS A 47 -3.67 2.74 -7.07
C CYS A 47 -4.83 1.93 -6.46
N ILE A 48 -4.94 0.64 -6.79
CA ILE A 48 -5.98 -0.26 -6.26
C ILE A 48 -5.46 -0.92 -4.99
N GLY A 49 -5.73 -0.31 -3.84
CA GLY A 49 -5.38 -0.86 -2.53
C GLY A 49 -6.56 -1.46 -1.78
N LEU A 50 -6.26 -2.18 -0.69
CA LEU A 50 -7.26 -2.70 0.26
C LEU A 50 -8.19 -1.61 0.82
N GLY A 51 -7.75 -0.35 0.82
CA GLY A 51 -8.57 0.80 1.20
C GLY A 51 -9.84 0.95 0.37
N ASN A 52 -9.82 0.56 -0.91
CA ASN A 52 -11.01 0.60 -1.77
C ASN A 52 -12.05 -0.44 -1.37
N VAL A 53 -11.64 -1.52 -0.70
CA VAL A 53 -12.52 -2.63 -0.29
C VAL A 53 -13.30 -2.29 0.99
N TRP A 54 -12.66 -1.69 2.00
CA TRP A 54 -13.32 -1.40 3.28
C TRP A 54 -13.50 0.08 3.59
N ARG A 55 -12.51 0.93 3.28
CA ARG A 55 -12.51 2.34 3.73
C ARG A 55 -13.46 3.17 2.88
N PHE A 56 -13.45 2.95 1.57
CA PHE A 56 -14.34 3.66 0.66
C PHE A 56 -15.82 3.37 0.94
N PRO A 57 -16.28 2.11 1.07
CA PRO A 57 -17.68 1.83 1.43
C PRO A 57 -18.06 2.40 2.80
N TYR A 58 -17.17 2.31 3.79
CA TYR A 58 -17.39 2.87 5.12
C TYR A 58 -17.60 4.40 5.09
N LEU A 59 -16.74 5.12 4.39
CA LEU A 59 -16.85 6.58 4.23
C LEU A 59 -18.08 6.97 3.40
N CYS A 60 -18.36 6.24 2.34
CA CYS A 60 -19.55 6.44 1.52
C CYS A 60 -20.81 6.32 2.39
N GLN A 61 -20.94 5.23 3.15
CA GLN A 61 -22.10 5.00 4.01
C GLN A 61 -22.24 6.05 5.13
N SER A 62 -21.14 6.42 5.79
CA SER A 62 -21.16 7.39 6.91
C SER A 62 -21.41 8.83 6.45
N HIS A 63 -21.09 9.18 5.20
CA HIS A 63 -21.24 10.52 4.65
C HIS A 63 -22.39 10.65 3.63
N GLY A 64 -23.53 10.02 3.91
CA GLY A 64 -24.74 10.20 3.11
C GLY A 64 -24.89 9.23 1.93
N GLY A 65 -24.20 8.09 1.97
CA GLY A 65 -24.29 7.03 0.97
C GLY A 65 -23.92 7.54 -0.41
N GLY A 66 -24.81 7.35 -1.38
CA GLY A 66 -24.60 7.77 -2.77
C GLY A 66 -24.32 9.26 -2.96
N ALA A 67 -24.74 10.14 -2.03
CA ALA A 67 -24.46 11.58 -2.12
C ALA A 67 -22.96 11.88 -1.99
N PHE A 68 -22.19 11.06 -1.25
CA PHE A 68 -20.74 11.18 -1.12
C PHE A 68 -20.00 11.08 -2.47
N LEU A 69 -20.59 10.39 -3.45
CA LEU A 69 -19.97 10.22 -4.77
C LEU A 69 -19.82 11.54 -5.53
N ILE A 70 -20.70 12.51 -5.30
CA ILE A 70 -20.66 13.82 -5.97
C ILE A 70 -19.37 14.59 -5.62
N PRO A 71 -19.10 14.92 -4.34
CA PRO A 71 -17.85 15.59 -3.97
C PRO A 71 -16.62 14.71 -4.26
N TYR A 72 -16.73 13.38 -4.11
CA TYR A 72 -15.64 12.45 -4.43
C TYR A 72 -15.19 12.57 -5.89
N LEU A 73 -16.12 12.53 -6.85
CA LEU A 73 -15.80 12.64 -8.28
C LEU A 73 -15.25 14.02 -8.64
N ILE A 74 -15.80 15.09 -8.05
CA ILE A 74 -15.31 16.46 -8.28
C ILE A 74 -13.86 16.59 -7.81
N LEU A 75 -13.55 16.19 -6.57
CA LEU A 75 -12.18 16.25 -6.04
C LEU A 75 -11.22 15.33 -6.80
N MET A 76 -11.68 14.15 -7.23
CA MET A 76 -10.86 13.24 -8.03
C MET A 76 -10.43 13.88 -9.36
N VAL A 77 -11.33 14.59 -10.04
CA VAL A 77 -11.01 15.25 -11.32
C VAL A 77 -10.21 16.54 -11.12
N LEU A 78 -10.51 17.33 -10.08
CA LEU A 78 -9.87 18.63 -9.86
C LEU A 78 -8.53 18.56 -9.12
N GLU A 79 -8.33 17.57 -8.26
CA GLU A 79 -7.12 17.42 -7.45
C GLU A 79 -6.36 16.15 -7.80
N GLY A 80 -7.05 14.99 -7.83
CA GLY A 80 -6.42 13.69 -8.08
C GLY A 80 -5.74 13.60 -9.45
N MET A 81 -6.49 13.88 -10.53
CA MET A 81 -5.96 13.77 -11.89
C MET A 81 -4.81 14.75 -12.18
N PRO A 82 -4.87 16.04 -11.81
CA PRO A 82 -3.75 16.98 -11.99
C PRO A 82 -2.49 16.58 -11.21
N LEU A 83 -2.63 16.11 -9.96
CA LEU A 83 -1.48 15.67 -9.17
C LEU A 83 -0.80 14.44 -9.77
N LEU A 84 -1.59 13.45 -10.20
CA LEU A 84 -1.06 12.23 -10.83
C LEU A 84 -0.30 12.55 -12.13
N LEU A 85 -0.88 13.41 -12.99
CA LEU A 85 -0.25 13.82 -14.24
C LEU A 85 1.04 14.62 -14.00
N LEU A 86 1.03 15.50 -12.99
CA LEU A 86 2.20 16.27 -12.59
C LEU A 86 3.34 15.34 -12.14
N GLU A 87 3.04 14.35 -11.32
CA GLU A 87 4.01 13.40 -10.80
C GLU A 87 4.62 12.54 -11.93
N PHE A 88 3.79 12.05 -12.85
CA PHE A 88 4.27 11.32 -14.04
C PHE A 88 5.15 12.20 -14.93
N ALA A 89 4.72 13.43 -15.23
CA ALA A 89 5.47 14.33 -16.10
C ALA A 89 6.83 14.71 -15.51
N ILE A 90 6.89 15.06 -14.21
CA ILE A 90 8.14 15.42 -13.53
C ILE A 90 9.08 14.21 -13.45
N GLY A 91 8.56 13.03 -13.11
CA GLY A 91 9.34 11.80 -13.03
C GLY A 91 10.00 11.44 -14.37
N GLN A 92 9.25 11.53 -15.47
CA GLN A 92 9.77 11.28 -16.82
C GLN A 92 10.78 12.34 -17.26
N ARG A 93 10.54 13.64 -16.96
CA ARG A 93 11.42 14.73 -17.39
C ARG A 93 12.77 14.73 -16.68
N LEU A 94 12.79 14.44 -15.38
CA LEU A 94 13.99 14.53 -14.55
C LEU A 94 14.73 13.20 -14.41
N ARG A 95 14.09 12.06 -14.76
CA ARG A 95 14.68 10.71 -14.69
C ARG A 95 15.41 10.46 -13.35
N LYS A 96 14.79 10.82 -12.22
CA LYS A 96 15.34 10.60 -10.87
C LYS A 96 14.24 10.06 -9.94
N GLY A 97 14.64 9.40 -8.86
CA GLY A 97 13.70 9.01 -7.80
C GLY A 97 13.18 10.22 -7.01
N SER A 98 12.18 10.03 -6.16
CA SER A 98 11.44 11.10 -5.45
C SER A 98 12.37 12.12 -4.76
N VAL A 99 13.33 11.68 -3.95
CA VAL A 99 14.31 12.58 -3.28
C VAL A 99 15.16 13.35 -4.29
N GLY A 100 15.63 12.67 -5.34
CA GLY A 100 16.49 13.26 -6.36
C GLY A 100 15.78 14.31 -7.22
N VAL A 101 14.48 14.12 -7.49
CA VAL A 101 13.62 15.08 -8.20
C VAL A 101 13.55 16.39 -7.43
N TRP A 102 13.13 16.33 -6.16
CA TRP A 102 12.94 17.54 -5.35
C TRP A 102 14.25 18.28 -5.09
N ARG A 103 15.34 17.54 -4.84
CA ARG A 103 16.69 18.11 -4.69
C ARG A 103 17.19 18.81 -5.96
N SER A 104 16.84 18.29 -7.14
CA SER A 104 17.25 18.90 -8.43
C SER A 104 16.51 20.21 -8.67
N ILE A 105 15.20 20.24 -8.37
CA ILE A 105 14.38 21.46 -8.48
C ILE A 105 14.89 22.54 -7.53
N ASN A 106 15.00 22.24 -6.24
CA ASN A 106 15.58 23.15 -5.26
C ASN A 106 16.13 22.34 -4.06
N PRO A 107 17.41 22.50 -3.67
CA PRO A 107 17.99 21.79 -2.53
C PRO A 107 17.19 21.93 -1.23
N TYR A 108 16.52 23.07 -1.00
CA TYR A 108 15.67 23.28 0.18
C TYR A 108 14.40 22.41 0.18
N LEU A 109 13.92 21.96 -0.98
CA LEU A 109 12.75 21.09 -1.11
C LEU A 109 13.07 19.60 -0.91
N THR A 110 14.33 19.24 -0.63
CA THR A 110 14.73 17.83 -0.37
C THR A 110 13.89 17.18 0.73
N GLY A 111 13.40 17.96 1.71
CA GLY A 111 12.52 17.50 2.76
C GLY A 111 11.23 16.83 2.26
N VAL A 112 10.69 17.26 1.12
CA VAL A 112 9.49 16.65 0.50
C VAL A 112 9.75 15.19 0.12
N GLY A 113 10.91 14.91 -0.48
CA GLY A 113 11.29 13.55 -0.85
C GLY A 113 11.66 12.66 0.35
N ILE A 114 12.22 13.24 1.41
CA ILE A 114 12.50 12.48 2.64
C ILE A 114 11.17 12.15 3.36
N ALA A 115 10.25 13.11 3.40
CA ALA A 115 8.91 12.90 3.97
C ALA A 115 8.14 11.81 3.20
N SER A 116 8.17 11.80 1.87
CA SER A 116 7.52 10.75 1.08
C SER A 116 8.11 9.38 1.39
N MET A 117 9.43 9.25 1.50
CA MET A 117 10.11 8.01 1.91
C MET A 117 9.67 7.53 3.30
N LEU A 118 9.60 8.43 4.29
CA LEU A 118 9.16 8.10 5.65
C LEU A 118 7.69 7.65 5.68
N VAL A 119 6.82 8.34 4.94
CA VAL A 119 5.40 7.96 4.81
C VAL A 119 5.29 6.58 4.16
N SER A 120 6.01 6.32 3.08
CA SER A 120 6.02 5.00 2.44
C SER A 120 6.49 3.89 3.38
N LEU A 121 7.48 4.16 4.24
CA LEU A 121 7.93 3.22 5.26
C LEU A 121 6.83 2.93 6.29
N LEU A 122 6.24 3.97 6.88
CA LEU A 122 5.17 3.81 7.88
C LEU A 122 3.95 3.07 7.32
N VAL A 123 3.55 3.43 6.09
CA VAL A 123 2.48 2.76 5.36
C VAL A 123 2.82 1.30 5.13
N GLY A 124 4.03 1.01 4.64
CA GLY A 124 4.50 -0.35 4.42
C GLY A 124 4.48 -1.22 5.69
N LEU A 125 4.85 -0.67 6.85
CA LEU A 125 4.86 -1.39 8.13
C LEU A 125 3.46 -1.89 8.52
N TYR A 126 2.45 -1.01 8.53
CA TYR A 126 1.11 -1.42 8.96
C TYR A 126 0.37 -2.22 7.87
N TYR A 127 0.56 -1.90 6.59
CA TYR A 127 -0.07 -2.68 5.52
C TYR A 127 0.43 -4.12 5.51
N ASN A 128 1.72 -4.36 5.80
CA ASN A 128 2.22 -5.72 5.85
C ASN A 128 1.66 -6.51 7.05
N THR A 129 1.21 -5.83 8.11
CA THR A 129 0.46 -6.44 9.19
C THR A 129 -0.92 -6.91 8.73
N LEU A 130 -1.60 -6.13 7.87
CA LEU A 130 -2.87 -6.54 7.26
C LEU A 130 -2.70 -7.76 6.35
N VAL A 131 -1.63 -7.79 5.56
CA VAL A 131 -1.28 -8.97 4.74
C VAL A 131 -1.05 -10.20 5.62
N ALA A 132 -0.39 -10.04 6.77
CA ALA A 132 -0.21 -11.13 7.72
C ALA A 132 -1.55 -11.70 8.23
N TRP A 133 -2.54 -10.85 8.51
CA TRP A 133 -3.89 -11.30 8.86
C TRP A 133 -4.57 -12.03 7.70
N ILE A 134 -4.45 -11.52 6.47
CA ILE A 134 -5.00 -12.21 5.29
C ILE A 134 -4.38 -13.60 5.12
N ILE A 135 -3.06 -13.72 5.28
CA ILE A 135 -2.34 -15.00 5.22
C ILE A 135 -2.82 -15.95 6.34
N TRP A 136 -3.02 -15.44 7.56
CA TRP A 136 -3.56 -16.21 8.68
C TRP A 136 -4.94 -16.81 8.34
N TYR A 137 -5.85 -16.00 7.82
CA TYR A 137 -7.18 -16.45 7.40
C TYR A 137 -7.11 -17.40 6.19
N LEU A 138 -6.19 -17.18 5.25
CA LEU A 138 -5.98 -18.05 4.10
C LEU A 138 -5.56 -19.46 4.53
N PHE A 139 -4.58 -19.59 5.43
CA PHE A 139 -4.15 -20.90 5.94
C PHE A 139 -5.25 -21.63 6.72
N ASN A 140 -6.05 -20.89 7.49
CA ASN A 140 -7.18 -21.44 8.25
C ASN A 140 -8.42 -21.75 7.39
N SER A 141 -8.41 -21.41 6.09
CA SER A 141 -9.53 -21.68 5.17
C SER A 141 -9.49 -23.09 4.55
N PHE A 142 -8.38 -23.83 4.68
CA PHE A 142 -8.22 -25.16 4.10
C PHE A 142 -8.81 -26.31 4.95
N GLN A 143 -9.76 -26.02 5.84
CA GLN A 143 -10.41 -27.00 6.71
C GLN A 143 -11.93 -26.85 6.68
N ASN A 144 -12.64 -27.98 6.89
CA ASN A 144 -14.10 -28.04 6.97
C ASN A 144 -14.50 -28.81 8.24
N PRO A 145 -15.20 -28.19 9.22
CA PRO A 145 -15.76 -26.83 9.21
C PRO A 145 -14.70 -25.73 9.37
N LEU A 146 -15.02 -24.52 8.90
CA LEU A 146 -14.17 -23.34 9.12
C LEU A 146 -14.14 -22.99 10.62
N PRO A 147 -13.01 -22.50 11.15
CA PRO A 147 -12.83 -22.34 12.59
C PRO A 147 -13.60 -21.15 13.18
N TRP A 148 -14.12 -20.24 12.36
CA TRP A 148 -15.01 -19.13 12.77
C TRP A 148 -16.50 -19.41 12.54
N THR A 149 -16.89 -20.65 12.24
CA THR A 149 -18.29 -21.02 12.00
C THR A 149 -19.06 -21.31 13.29
N GLN A 150 -18.40 -21.81 14.34
CA GLN A 150 -19.05 -22.25 15.58
C GLN A 150 -18.33 -21.70 16.81
N CYS A 151 -19.09 -21.47 17.88
CA CYS A 151 -18.51 -21.10 19.17
C CYS A 151 -17.80 -22.30 19.81
N PRO A 152 -16.61 -22.11 20.42
CA PRO A 152 -15.97 -23.16 21.19
C PRO A 152 -16.77 -23.44 22.47
N LEU A 153 -16.65 -24.69 22.94
CA LEU A 153 -17.17 -25.09 24.26
C LEU A 153 -16.27 -24.53 25.36
N ASN A 154 -16.86 -24.27 26.53
CA ASN A 154 -16.15 -23.93 27.75
C ASN A 154 -15.26 -25.09 28.22
N GLU A 155 -14.32 -24.81 29.12
CA GLU A 155 -13.40 -25.82 29.70
C GLU A 155 -14.12 -27.04 30.29
N ASN A 156 -15.33 -26.84 30.83
CA ASN A 156 -16.15 -27.90 31.42
C ASN A 156 -16.97 -28.71 30.39
N GLY A 157 -16.96 -28.33 29.11
CA GLY A 157 -17.70 -29.01 28.03
C GLY A 157 -19.23 -28.93 28.14
N THR A 158 -19.77 -28.17 29.08
CA THR A 158 -21.22 -28.12 29.39
C THR A 158 -21.99 -27.03 28.64
N GLY A 159 -21.29 -26.07 28.02
CA GLY A 159 -21.90 -24.96 27.28
C GLY A 159 -20.89 -24.19 26.45
N PHE A 160 -21.36 -23.25 25.64
CA PHE A 160 -20.52 -22.38 24.82
C PHE A 160 -19.88 -21.26 25.63
N VAL A 161 -18.78 -20.71 25.12
CA VAL A 161 -18.15 -19.52 25.69
C VAL A 161 -19.12 -18.34 25.65
N ALA A 162 -19.46 -17.82 26.82
CA ALA A 162 -20.45 -16.74 26.98
C ALA A 162 -20.09 -15.49 26.17
N GLU A 163 -18.80 -15.17 26.03
CA GLU A 163 -18.34 -14.07 25.19
C GLU A 163 -18.63 -14.29 23.70
N CYS A 164 -18.52 -15.54 23.22
CA CYS A 164 -18.86 -15.90 21.84
C CYS A 164 -20.37 -15.84 21.60
N GLU A 165 -21.18 -16.27 22.57
CA GLU A 165 -22.65 -16.21 22.47
C GLU A 165 -23.20 -14.79 22.50
N GLN A 166 -22.58 -13.88 23.27
CA GLN A 166 -23.01 -12.48 23.35
C GLN A 166 -22.60 -11.64 22.14
N SER A 167 -21.57 -12.07 21.40
CA SER A 167 -21.03 -11.35 20.24
C SER A 167 -21.38 -12.07 18.95
N SER A 168 -20.38 -12.58 18.23
CA SER A 168 -20.53 -13.45 17.08
C SER A 168 -19.35 -14.42 17.01
N THR A 169 -19.51 -15.55 16.34
CA THR A 169 -18.42 -16.52 16.15
C THR A 169 -17.22 -15.91 15.42
N VAL A 170 -17.48 -14.99 14.49
CA VAL A 170 -16.46 -14.31 13.69
C VAL A 170 -15.72 -13.26 14.52
N ASP A 171 -16.45 -12.45 15.30
CA ASP A 171 -15.84 -11.46 16.20
C ASP A 171 -15.00 -12.14 17.27
N TYR A 172 -15.52 -13.21 17.88
CA TYR A 172 -14.78 -13.99 18.86
C TYR A 172 -13.49 -14.55 18.26
N TYR A 173 -13.55 -15.13 17.06
CA TYR A 173 -12.36 -15.64 16.37
C TYR A 173 -11.35 -14.52 16.11
N PHE A 174 -11.78 -13.35 15.61
CA PHE A 174 -10.88 -12.25 15.32
C PHE A 174 -10.23 -11.66 16.59
N TYR A 175 -11.02 -11.31 17.60
CA TYR A 175 -10.53 -10.61 18.79
C TYR A 175 -9.80 -11.52 19.79
N ARG A 176 -10.26 -12.77 19.97
CA ARG A 176 -9.68 -13.70 20.95
C ARG A 176 -8.65 -14.65 20.35
N VAL A 177 -8.90 -15.20 19.17
CA VAL A 177 -7.99 -16.20 18.56
C VAL A 177 -6.91 -15.53 17.71
N THR A 178 -7.30 -14.66 16.78
CA THR A 178 -6.36 -14.00 15.86
C THR A 178 -5.56 -12.90 16.54
N LEU A 179 -6.23 -11.95 17.22
CA LEU A 179 -5.55 -10.81 17.84
C LEU A 179 -5.05 -11.11 19.25
N SER A 180 -5.79 -11.90 20.04
CA SER A 180 -5.57 -12.03 21.49
C SER A 180 -5.54 -10.66 22.19
N SER A 181 -6.61 -9.88 21.98
CA SER A 181 -6.68 -8.47 22.39
C SER A 181 -6.83 -8.32 23.91
N THR A 182 -6.08 -7.38 24.48
CA THR A 182 -6.21 -6.92 25.87
C THR A 182 -7.33 -5.86 25.99
N THR A 183 -7.76 -5.58 27.22
CA THR A 183 -8.85 -4.63 27.50
C THR A 183 -8.44 -3.17 27.31
N SER A 184 -7.13 -2.86 27.36
CA SER A 184 -6.59 -1.51 27.27
C SER A 184 -5.34 -1.47 26.41
N ILE A 185 -5.14 -0.37 25.69
CA ILE A 185 -3.92 -0.12 24.89
C ILE A 185 -2.67 0.04 25.77
N ALA A 186 -2.83 0.37 27.05
CA ALA A 186 -1.73 0.48 28.00
C ALA A 186 -1.19 -0.90 28.42
N ASP A 187 -2.02 -1.94 28.32
CA ASP A 187 -1.66 -3.30 28.68
C ASP A 187 -1.18 -4.04 27.44
N SER A 188 0.14 -4.09 27.25
CA SER A 188 0.74 -4.93 26.22
C SER A 188 0.63 -6.39 26.66
N GLY A 189 -0.19 -7.17 25.95
CA GLY A 189 -0.24 -8.62 26.11
C GLY A 189 1.07 -9.31 25.71
N GLY A 190 1.07 -10.64 25.73
CA GLY A 190 2.19 -11.44 25.22
C GLY A 190 2.33 -11.38 23.70
N ILE A 191 3.43 -11.94 23.18
CA ILE A 191 3.66 -12.06 21.73
C ILE A 191 2.81 -13.20 21.17
N ASN A 192 1.93 -12.88 20.21
CA ASN A 192 1.15 -13.88 19.47
C ASN A 192 2.00 -14.50 18.35
N TRP A 193 2.69 -15.60 18.68
CA TRP A 193 3.62 -16.29 17.78
C TRP A 193 3.03 -16.69 16.40
N PRO A 194 1.80 -17.23 16.31
CA PRO A 194 1.17 -17.49 15.01
C PRO A 194 1.13 -16.28 14.07
N ILE A 195 0.77 -15.10 14.58
CA ILE A 195 0.72 -13.88 13.78
C ILE A 195 2.12 -13.40 13.41
N VAL A 196 3.10 -13.54 14.32
CA VAL A 196 4.50 -13.23 14.02
C VAL A 196 5.03 -14.09 12.86
N LEU A 197 4.71 -15.38 12.83
CA LEU A 197 5.08 -16.27 11.72
C LEU A 197 4.42 -15.84 10.39
N CYS A 198 3.14 -15.44 10.43
CA CYS A 198 2.45 -14.90 9.26
C CYS A 198 3.08 -13.59 8.78
N LEU A 199 3.49 -12.72 9.71
CA LEU A 199 4.18 -11.47 9.39
C LEU A 199 5.56 -11.70 8.77
N LEU A 200 6.34 -12.65 9.29
CA LEU A 200 7.61 -13.07 8.68
C LEU A 200 7.39 -13.61 7.27
N THR A 201 6.34 -14.40 7.07
CA THR A 201 5.94 -14.91 5.76
C THR A 201 5.60 -13.77 4.79
N ALA A 202 4.79 -12.80 5.24
CA ALA A 202 4.42 -11.62 4.45
C ALA A 202 5.66 -10.82 4.01
N TRP A 203 6.58 -10.52 4.94
CA TRP A 203 7.84 -9.85 4.61
C TRP A 203 8.73 -10.65 3.65
N THR A 204 8.76 -11.97 3.80
CA THR A 204 9.53 -12.85 2.92
C THR A 204 8.97 -12.83 1.50
N ILE A 205 7.65 -12.87 1.33
CA ILE A 205 6.98 -12.75 0.03
C ILE A 205 7.31 -11.39 -0.61
N VAL A 206 7.16 -10.30 0.14
CA VAL A 206 7.50 -8.95 -0.35
C VAL A 206 8.96 -8.87 -0.77
N ALA A 207 9.89 -9.38 0.06
CA ALA A 207 11.30 -9.42 -0.27
C ALA A 207 11.54 -10.17 -1.58
N ILE A 208 11.01 -11.39 -1.72
CA ILE A 208 11.16 -12.21 -2.94
C ILE A 208 10.65 -11.46 -4.18
N CYS A 209 9.47 -10.83 -4.11
CA CYS A 209 8.91 -10.06 -5.22
C CYS A 209 9.80 -8.87 -5.62
N CYS A 210 10.50 -8.26 -4.65
CA CYS A 210 11.30 -7.06 -4.85
C CYS A 210 12.81 -7.31 -5.09
N ILE A 211 13.35 -8.52 -4.89
CA ILE A 211 14.80 -8.81 -4.93
C ILE A 211 15.50 -8.34 -6.22
N ARG A 212 14.85 -8.44 -7.39
CA ARG A 212 15.43 -7.97 -8.68
C ARG A 212 14.81 -6.67 -9.19
N GLY A 213 14.17 -5.90 -8.31
CA GLY A 213 13.58 -4.61 -8.63
C GLY A 213 12.47 -4.70 -9.69
N ILE A 214 12.48 -3.74 -10.62
CA ILE A 214 11.40 -3.51 -11.60
C ILE A 214 11.20 -4.70 -12.55
N SER A 215 12.28 -5.43 -12.90
CA SER A 215 12.22 -6.54 -13.86
C SER A 215 11.39 -7.73 -13.35
N THR A 216 11.46 -8.05 -12.05
CA THR A 216 10.63 -9.11 -11.44
C THR A 216 9.33 -8.58 -10.89
N ALA A 217 9.35 -7.42 -10.21
CA ALA A 217 8.17 -6.85 -9.58
C ALA A 217 7.03 -6.62 -10.58
N GLY A 218 7.34 -6.07 -11.77
CA GLY A 218 6.31 -5.84 -12.78
C GLY A 218 5.65 -7.13 -13.29
N LYS A 219 6.40 -8.25 -13.37
CA LYS A 219 5.84 -9.54 -13.79
C LYS A 219 4.90 -10.10 -12.72
N HIS A 220 5.31 -10.04 -11.45
CA HIS A 220 4.48 -10.48 -10.33
C HIS A 220 3.20 -9.67 -10.21
N VAL A 221 3.26 -8.34 -10.40
CA VAL A 221 2.08 -7.47 -10.33
C VAL A 221 1.09 -7.79 -11.46
N VAL A 222 1.58 -8.00 -12.69
CA VAL A 222 0.73 -8.42 -13.82
C VAL A 222 0.02 -9.74 -13.51
N THR A 223 0.74 -10.72 -12.99
CA THR A 223 0.17 -12.02 -12.62
C THR A 223 -0.84 -11.89 -11.48
N ALA A 224 -0.56 -11.10 -10.45
CA ALA A 224 -1.47 -10.88 -9.33
C ALA A 224 -2.79 -10.26 -9.81
N ILE A 225 -2.74 -9.22 -10.65
CA ILE A 225 -3.93 -8.54 -11.16
C ILE A 225 -4.77 -9.44 -12.07
N LEU A 226 -4.14 -10.29 -12.90
CA LEU A 226 -4.87 -11.22 -13.77
C LEU A 226 -5.51 -12.40 -13.02
N LEU A 227 -5.01 -12.72 -11.81
CA LEU A 227 -5.54 -13.79 -10.96
C LEU A 227 -6.64 -13.31 -10.01
N THR A 228 -6.90 -11.99 -9.93
CA THR A 228 -7.96 -11.41 -9.10
C THR A 228 -9.19 -11.12 -9.96
#